data_AF-A0A1R1MJY9-F1
#
_entry.id   AF-A0A1R1MJY9-F1
#
_cell.length_a   1.000
_cell.length_b   1.000
_cell.length_c   1.000
_cell.angle_alpha   90.00
_cell.angle_beta   90.00
_cell.angle_gamma   90.00
#
_symmetry.space_group_name_H-M   'P 1'
#
loop_
_entity.id
_entity.type
_entity.pdbx_description
1 polymer ?
#
loop_
_entity_poly.entity_id
_entity_poly.type
_entity_poly.pdbx_seq_one_letter_code
_entity_poly.pdbx_strand_id
1 'polypeptide(L)'
;MKKKTILIPIISLCILFNPSILHSEDFNSYYQNNYREFQNYNQGFKKYKKTINEEFEAYKKIMEEEFEAYKKQIEKEWKNPIVPSEKVFVEYSKDYKSRKMVDFNNGTIKVEVIKPKNYKKALIKNLANLITEKTKEAFIKNPVLKNTDKRLRLATSGAIAVNRLNNESIIGDVLTGKKI
;
A
#
# COMPACT_ATOMS: atom_id res chain seq x y z
N MET A 1 14.27 104.39 -4.61
CA MET A 1 14.13 103.07 -3.97
C MET A 1 13.35 102.14 -4.90
N LYS A 2 13.66 100.84 -4.88
CA LYS A 2 13.66 99.92 -6.03
C LYS A 2 12.28 99.35 -6.40
N LYS A 3 11.97 99.32 -7.70
CA LYS A 3 11.05 98.36 -8.33
C LYS A 3 11.75 97.00 -8.43
N LYS A 4 11.10 95.90 -8.06
CA LYS A 4 11.43 94.55 -8.54
C LYS A 4 10.16 93.74 -8.79
N THR A 5 9.97 93.44 -10.06
CA THR A 5 9.06 92.44 -10.61
C THR A 5 9.72 91.05 -10.53
N ILE A 6 8.89 90.00 -10.58
CA ILE A 6 9.12 88.69 -11.23
C ILE A 6 9.49 87.44 -10.37
N LEU A 7 8.68 86.40 -10.67
CA LEU A 7 8.86 84.94 -10.68
C LEU A 7 8.79 84.12 -9.38
N ILE A 8 7.67 83.39 -9.28
CA ILE A 8 7.57 82.09 -8.61
C ILE A 8 8.40 81.07 -9.41
N PRO A 9 9.10 80.12 -8.76
CA PRO A 9 9.21 78.77 -9.27
C PRO A 9 8.44 77.80 -8.37
N ILE A 10 7.39 77.23 -8.95
CA ILE A 10 6.65 76.06 -8.48
C ILE A 10 7.62 74.87 -8.62
N ILE A 11 8.58 74.76 -7.71
CA ILE A 11 9.52 73.63 -7.63
C ILE A 11 9.76 73.37 -6.14
N SER A 12 8.70 73.11 -5.38
CA SER A 12 8.82 72.64 -3.99
C SER A 12 7.60 71.84 -3.51
N LEU A 13 6.82 71.23 -4.42
CA LEU A 13 5.64 70.45 -4.05
C LEU A 13 5.46 69.15 -4.86
N CYS A 14 6.54 68.54 -5.35
CA CYS A 14 6.47 67.24 -6.05
C CYS A 14 7.50 66.21 -5.57
N ILE A 15 7.83 66.17 -4.28
CA ILE A 15 8.66 65.08 -3.71
C ILE A 15 7.92 64.25 -2.65
N LEU A 16 6.73 64.63 -2.20
CA LEU A 16 6.04 63.91 -1.13
C LEU A 16 4.64 63.48 -1.55
N PHE A 17 4.57 62.42 -2.36
CA PHE A 17 3.63 61.30 -2.23
C PHE A 17 3.78 60.41 -3.46
N ASN A 18 4.71 59.45 -3.40
CA ASN A 18 4.64 58.28 -4.25
C ASN A 18 3.75 57.24 -3.54
N PRO A 19 2.48 57.04 -3.93
CA PRO A 19 1.61 56.01 -3.34
C PRO A 19 2.09 54.57 -3.60
N SER A 20 3.19 54.42 -4.33
CA SER A 20 3.89 53.17 -4.65
C SER A 20 4.50 52.48 -3.43
N ILE A 21 4.77 53.21 -2.33
CA ILE A 21 5.42 52.62 -1.13
C ILE A 21 4.40 51.83 -0.29
N LEU A 22 3.17 52.34 -0.13
CA LEU A 22 2.12 51.71 0.69
C LEU A 22 1.61 50.37 0.12
N HIS A 23 1.52 50.21 -1.21
CA HIS A 23 1.08 48.96 -1.84
C HIS A 23 2.19 47.91 -1.96
N SER A 24 3.46 48.31 -1.76
CA SER A 24 4.61 47.41 -1.89
C SER A 24 4.77 46.49 -0.68
N GLU A 25 4.41 46.95 0.52
CA GLU A 25 4.47 46.17 1.76
C GLU A 25 3.40 45.06 1.78
N ASP A 26 2.18 45.37 1.33
CA ASP A 26 1.08 44.39 1.21
C ASP A 26 1.37 43.31 0.16
N PHE A 27 1.87 43.71 -1.01
CA PHE A 27 2.25 42.75 -2.05
C PHE A 27 3.44 41.87 -1.61
N ASN A 28 4.46 42.46 -0.99
CA ASN A 28 5.62 41.71 -0.50
C ASN A 28 5.24 40.75 0.64
N SER A 29 4.38 41.18 1.57
CA SER A 29 3.84 40.33 2.64
C SER A 29 3.02 39.17 2.07
N TYR A 30 2.12 39.44 1.12
CA TYR A 30 1.37 38.41 0.40
C TYR A 30 2.28 37.39 -0.28
N TYR A 31 3.30 37.85 -1.04
CA TYR A 31 4.25 36.98 -1.72
C TYR A 31 5.07 36.13 -0.73
N GLN A 32 5.56 36.74 0.35
CA GLN A 32 6.32 36.03 1.38
C GLN A 32 5.47 34.96 2.09
N ASN A 33 4.20 35.24 2.38
CA ASN A 33 3.29 34.28 2.99
C ASN A 33 3.01 33.10 2.04
N ASN A 34 2.67 33.36 0.78
CA ASN A 34 2.45 32.32 -0.23
C ASN A 34 3.72 31.47 -0.45
N TYR A 35 4.89 32.11 -0.51
CA TYR A 35 6.15 31.39 -0.62
C TYR A 35 6.39 30.49 0.60
N ARG A 36 6.13 30.97 1.82
CA ARG A 36 6.26 30.18 3.05
C ARG A 36 5.29 29.00 3.07
N GLU A 37 4.04 29.20 2.67
CA GLU A 37 3.05 28.13 2.56
C GLU A 37 3.47 27.07 1.53
N PHE A 38 3.95 27.49 0.37
CA PHE A 38 4.49 26.57 -0.64
C PHE A 38 5.69 25.78 -0.12
N GLN A 39 6.61 26.42 0.62
CA GLN A 39 7.74 25.73 1.23
C GLN A 39 7.27 24.72 2.29
N ASN A 40 6.32 25.07 3.14
CA ASN A 40 5.74 24.17 4.14
C ASN A 40 5.05 22.98 3.47
N TYR A 41 4.26 23.21 2.43
CA TYR A 41 3.64 22.16 1.63
C TYR A 41 4.69 21.22 1.02
N ASN A 42 5.73 21.77 0.39
CA ASN A 42 6.80 20.99 -0.23
C ASN A 42 7.59 20.16 0.81
N GLN A 43 7.85 20.72 1.99
CA GLN A 43 8.47 19.99 3.10
C GLN A 43 7.57 18.87 3.62
N GLY A 44 6.27 19.15 3.79
CA GLY A 44 5.27 18.15 4.18
C GLY A 44 5.18 17.00 3.18
N PHE A 45 5.14 17.31 1.89
CA PHE A 45 5.13 16.32 0.80
C PHE A 45 6.40 15.49 0.77
N LYS A 46 7.59 16.11 0.92
CA LYS A 46 8.87 15.39 1.02
C LYS A 46 8.89 14.43 2.20
N LYS A 47 8.39 14.86 3.37
CA LYS A 47 8.30 14.01 4.57
C LYS A 47 7.34 12.84 4.33
N TYR A 48 6.16 13.11 3.78
CA TYR A 48 5.19 12.07 3.43
C TYR A 48 5.78 11.02 2.48
N LYS A 49 6.41 11.46 1.38
CA LYS A 49 7.07 10.56 0.42
C LYS A 49 8.17 9.72 1.09
N LYS A 50 8.96 10.33 1.98
CA LYS A 50 9.98 9.62 2.74
C LYS A 50 9.36 8.54 3.63
N THR A 51 8.30 8.86 4.38
CA THR A 51 7.59 7.90 5.23
C THR A 51 7.02 6.74 4.42
N ILE A 52 6.33 7.00 3.31
CA ILE A 52 5.78 5.94 2.46
C ILE A 52 6.89 5.01 1.91
N ASN A 53 8.03 5.58 1.50
CA ASN A 53 9.16 4.78 1.06
C ASN A 53 9.71 3.89 2.19
N GLU A 54 9.90 4.44 3.39
CA GLU A 54 10.37 3.68 4.56
C GLU A 54 9.40 2.55 4.94
N GLU A 55 8.10 2.81 4.92
CA GLU A 55 7.06 1.81 5.18
C GLU A 55 7.03 0.71 4.11
N PHE A 56 7.22 1.06 2.84
CA PHE A 56 7.29 0.11 1.74
C PHE A 56 8.53 -0.78 1.80
N GLU A 57 9.70 -0.20 2.12
CA GLU A 57 10.93 -0.98 2.33
C GLU A 57 10.78 -1.93 3.52
N ALA A 58 10.17 -1.47 4.62
CA ALA A 58 9.87 -2.32 5.77
C ALA A 58 8.92 -3.47 5.41
N TYR A 59 7.85 -3.19 4.64
CA TYR A 59 6.94 -4.20 4.14
C TYR A 59 7.66 -5.28 3.32
N LYS A 60 8.48 -4.89 2.34
CA LYS A 60 9.23 -5.84 1.49
C LYS A 60 10.10 -6.77 2.34
N LYS A 61 10.89 -6.19 3.25
CA LYS A 61 11.78 -6.94 4.13
C LYS A 61 11.03 -7.93 5.02
N ILE A 62 9.95 -7.47 5.68
CA ILE A 62 9.15 -8.33 6.56
C ILE A 62 8.51 -9.46 5.74
N MET A 63 7.96 -9.15 4.56
CA MET A 63 7.31 -10.13 3.70
C MET A 63 8.30 -11.21 3.23
N GLU A 64 9.50 -10.82 2.83
CA GLU A 64 10.59 -11.74 2.46
C GLU A 64 10.98 -12.66 3.63
N GLU A 65 11.16 -12.11 4.83
CA GLU A 65 11.49 -12.88 6.02
C GLU A 65 10.37 -13.88 6.40
N GLU A 66 9.11 -13.45 6.38
CA GLU A 66 7.96 -14.32 6.66
C GLU A 66 7.80 -15.41 5.60
N PHE A 67 8.06 -15.09 4.33
CA PHE A 67 8.00 -16.03 3.23
C PHE A 67 9.10 -17.10 3.32
N GLU A 68 10.33 -16.71 3.61
CA GLU A 68 11.44 -17.65 3.82
C GLU A 68 11.21 -18.54 5.05
N ALA A 69 10.68 -17.97 6.14
CA ALA A 69 10.29 -18.76 7.31
C ALA A 69 9.20 -19.78 6.98
N TYR A 70 8.18 -19.37 6.22
CA TYR A 70 7.10 -20.24 5.77
C TYR A 70 7.60 -21.38 4.86
N LYS A 71 8.46 -21.06 3.88
CA LYS A 71 9.09 -22.03 2.99
C LYS A 71 9.85 -23.11 3.77
N LYS A 72 10.66 -22.70 4.76
CA LYS A 72 11.37 -23.63 5.66
C LYS A 72 10.44 -24.56 6.45
N GLN A 73 9.23 -24.12 6.81
CA GLN A 73 8.26 -25.02 7.47
C GLN A 73 7.69 -26.05 6.49
N ILE A 74 7.40 -25.65 5.26
CA ILE A 74 6.90 -26.56 4.22
C ILE A 74 7.96 -27.62 3.88
N GLU A 75 9.23 -27.22 3.74
CA GLU A 75 10.34 -28.10 3.38
C GLU A 75 10.57 -29.26 4.37
N LYS A 76 10.10 -29.13 5.61
CA LYS A 76 10.13 -30.21 6.61
C LYS A 76 9.23 -31.38 6.24
N GLU A 77 8.10 -31.10 5.59
CA GLU A 77 7.11 -32.11 5.21
C GLU A 77 7.20 -32.48 3.73
N TRP A 78 7.62 -31.55 2.86
CA TRP A 78 7.67 -31.73 1.40
C TRP A 78 9.07 -31.62 0.85
N LYS A 79 9.51 -32.64 0.09
CA LYS A 79 10.77 -32.60 -0.67
C LYS A 79 10.78 -31.50 -1.75
N ASN A 80 9.63 -31.31 -2.41
CA ASN A 80 9.44 -30.32 -3.47
C ASN A 80 8.32 -29.34 -3.04
N PRO A 81 8.64 -28.33 -2.22
CA PRO A 81 7.68 -27.29 -1.85
C PRO A 81 7.22 -26.54 -3.12
N ILE A 82 5.94 -26.19 -3.17
CA ILE A 82 5.40 -25.34 -4.23
C ILE A 82 4.98 -24.04 -3.53
N VAL A 83 5.38 -22.91 -4.09
CA VAL A 83 5.03 -21.60 -3.55
C VAL A 83 4.02 -20.91 -4.47
N PRO A 84 3.13 -20.06 -3.93
CA PRO A 84 2.20 -19.30 -4.75
C PRO A 84 2.94 -18.33 -5.67
N SER A 85 2.30 -18.01 -6.79
CA SER A 85 2.74 -16.98 -7.74
C SER A 85 1.53 -16.21 -8.27
N GLU A 86 1.74 -15.23 -9.15
CA GLU A 86 0.65 -14.39 -9.70
C GLU A 86 -0.50 -15.21 -10.31
N LYS A 87 -0.18 -16.33 -10.98
CA LYS A 87 -1.15 -17.19 -11.68
C LYS A 87 -1.36 -18.55 -11.01
N VAL A 88 -0.72 -18.78 -9.87
CA VAL A 88 -0.81 -20.06 -9.15
C VAL A 88 -1.17 -19.80 -7.70
N PHE A 89 -2.40 -20.15 -7.34
CA PHE A 89 -2.83 -20.17 -5.96
C PHE A 89 -2.31 -21.45 -5.30
N VAL A 90 -1.69 -21.32 -4.13
CA VAL A 90 -1.24 -22.45 -3.31
C VAL A 90 -1.62 -22.19 -1.87
N GLU A 91 -2.29 -23.15 -1.24
CA GLU A 91 -2.60 -23.12 0.18
C GLU A 91 -2.23 -24.45 0.83
N TYR A 92 -1.40 -24.37 1.86
CA TYR A 92 -1.08 -25.49 2.73
C TYR A 92 -2.01 -25.53 3.94
N SER A 93 -2.31 -26.74 4.43
CA SER A 93 -2.94 -26.90 5.75
C SER A 93 -2.03 -26.40 6.86
N LYS A 94 -2.61 -26.15 8.05
CA LYS A 94 -1.88 -25.65 9.23
C LYS A 94 -0.70 -26.53 9.66
N ASP A 95 -0.80 -27.84 9.43
CA ASP A 95 0.23 -28.84 9.73
C ASP A 95 1.14 -29.12 8.53
N TYR A 96 0.96 -28.40 7.42
CA TYR A 96 1.67 -28.56 6.16
C TYR A 96 1.53 -29.94 5.51
N LYS A 97 0.64 -30.83 5.97
CA LYS A 97 0.52 -32.20 5.42
C LYS A 97 -0.43 -32.34 4.24
N SER A 98 -1.14 -31.27 3.91
CA SER A 98 -1.93 -31.18 2.69
C SER A 98 -1.73 -29.84 2.01
N ARG A 99 -1.84 -29.83 0.68
CA ARG A 99 -1.85 -28.60 -0.11
C ARG A 99 -2.91 -28.65 -1.19
N LYS A 100 -3.48 -27.47 -1.46
CA LYS A 100 -4.38 -27.19 -2.58
C LYS A 100 -3.65 -26.25 -3.53
N MET A 101 -3.71 -26.54 -4.81
CA MET A 101 -3.11 -25.72 -5.87
C MET A 101 -4.13 -25.48 -6.97
N VAL A 102 -4.22 -24.24 -7.43
CA VAL A 102 -4.97 -23.85 -8.63
C VAL A 102 -4.01 -23.12 -9.56
N ASP A 103 -3.74 -23.71 -10.71
CA ASP A 103 -3.00 -23.08 -11.80
C ASP A 103 -4.00 -22.48 -12.77
N PHE A 104 -4.14 -21.15 -12.75
CA PHE A 104 -5.09 -20.42 -13.56
C PHE A 104 -4.68 -20.32 -15.03
N ASN A 105 -3.40 -20.49 -15.35
CA ASN A 105 -2.94 -20.50 -16.74
C ASN A 105 -3.32 -21.81 -17.43
N ASN A 106 -3.10 -22.93 -16.74
CA ASN A 106 -3.34 -24.27 -17.28
C ASN A 106 -4.72 -24.83 -16.93
N GLY A 107 -5.56 -24.07 -16.21
CA GLY A 107 -6.89 -24.53 -15.77
C GLY A 107 -6.84 -25.79 -14.90
N THR A 108 -5.77 -25.99 -14.13
CA THR A 108 -5.52 -27.25 -13.42
C THR A 108 -5.65 -27.07 -11.92
N ILE A 109 -6.37 -27.99 -11.28
CA ILE A 109 -6.50 -28.06 -9.82
C ILE A 109 -5.78 -29.31 -9.33
N LYS A 110 -4.94 -29.15 -8.30
CA LYS A 110 -4.25 -30.26 -7.65
C LYS A 110 -4.47 -30.21 -6.16
N VAL A 111 -4.85 -31.35 -5.59
CA VAL A 111 -4.98 -31.54 -4.14
C VAL A 111 -4.10 -32.71 -3.75
N GLU A 112 -3.18 -32.48 -2.82
CA GLU A 112 -2.21 -33.49 -2.37
C GLU A 112 -2.23 -33.60 -0.86
N VAL A 113 -2.06 -34.83 -0.35
CA VAL A 113 -2.05 -35.12 1.09
C VAL A 113 -0.97 -36.17 1.39
N ILE A 114 -0.13 -35.91 2.39
CA ILE A 114 0.93 -36.83 2.82
C ILE A 114 0.35 -37.90 3.74
N LYS A 115 0.45 -39.16 3.31
CA LYS A 115 0.18 -40.38 4.12
C LYS A 115 -1.09 -40.33 5.02
N PRO A 116 -2.26 -39.90 4.53
CA PRO A 116 -3.47 -39.89 5.36
C PRO A 116 -3.98 -41.32 5.62
N LYS A 117 -4.43 -41.61 6.85
CA LYS A 117 -5.07 -42.91 7.18
C LYS A 117 -6.30 -43.19 6.31
N ASN A 118 -7.06 -42.15 5.94
CA ASN A 118 -8.19 -42.24 5.01
C ASN A 118 -8.03 -41.16 3.91
N TYR A 119 -7.27 -41.49 2.87
CA TYR A 119 -6.92 -40.55 1.80
C TYR A 119 -8.14 -40.04 1.03
N LYS A 120 -9.13 -40.90 0.72
CA LYS A 120 -10.33 -40.50 -0.03
C LYS A 120 -11.09 -39.39 0.69
N LYS A 121 -11.36 -39.58 1.99
CA LYS A 121 -12.04 -38.58 2.81
C LYS A 121 -11.25 -37.26 2.90
N ALA A 122 -9.93 -37.36 3.04
CA ALA A 122 -9.06 -36.17 3.10
C ALA A 122 -9.05 -35.39 1.78
N LEU A 123 -8.97 -36.08 0.64
CA LEU A 123 -8.99 -35.45 -0.69
C LEU A 123 -10.34 -34.77 -0.95
N ILE A 124 -11.45 -35.48 -0.74
CA ILE A 124 -12.81 -34.93 -0.94
C ILE A 124 -13.02 -33.71 -0.05
N LYS A 125 -12.62 -33.77 1.22
CA LYS A 125 -12.73 -32.63 2.14
C LYS A 125 -11.92 -31.42 1.66
N ASN A 126 -10.67 -31.62 1.25
CA ASN A 126 -9.83 -30.52 0.79
C ASN A 126 -10.34 -29.91 -0.52
N LEU A 127 -10.85 -30.72 -1.44
CA LEU A 127 -11.47 -30.24 -2.67
C LEU A 127 -12.76 -29.47 -2.38
N ALA A 128 -13.65 -30.00 -1.53
CA ALA A 128 -14.87 -29.31 -1.12
C ALA A 128 -14.57 -27.96 -0.48
N ASN A 129 -13.59 -27.93 0.44
CA ASN A 129 -13.13 -26.68 1.05
C ASN A 129 -12.63 -25.69 -0.01
N LEU A 130 -11.88 -26.14 -1.03
CA LEU A 130 -11.38 -25.28 -2.10
C LEU A 130 -12.52 -24.65 -2.92
N ILE A 131 -13.57 -25.43 -3.22
CA ILE A 131 -14.74 -24.96 -3.97
C ILE A 131 -15.47 -23.86 -3.21
N THR A 132 -15.59 -23.98 -1.89
CA THR A 132 -16.29 -23.02 -1.04
C THR A 132 -15.41 -21.88 -0.53
N GLU A 133 -14.09 -21.99 -0.68
CA GLU A 133 -13.10 -21.03 -0.19
C GLU A 133 -13.31 -19.67 -0.86
N LYS A 134 -13.31 -18.61 -0.05
CA LYS A 134 -13.38 -17.23 -0.53
C LYS A 134 -12.04 -16.53 -0.40
N THR A 135 -11.79 -15.55 -1.24
CA THR A 135 -10.55 -14.74 -1.25
C THR A 135 -10.23 -14.12 0.12
N LYS A 136 -11.25 -13.67 0.86
CA LYS A 136 -11.08 -13.18 2.26
C LYS A 136 -10.56 -14.27 3.19
N GLU A 137 -11.14 -15.46 3.12
CA GLU A 137 -10.78 -16.56 4.00
C GLU A 137 -9.37 -17.06 3.71
N ALA A 138 -9.03 -17.21 2.44
CA ALA A 138 -7.69 -17.58 1.98
C ALA A 138 -6.64 -16.59 2.48
N PHE A 139 -6.92 -15.29 2.42
CA PHE A 139 -6.03 -14.26 2.97
C PHE A 139 -5.83 -14.43 4.48
N ILE A 140 -6.92 -14.62 5.24
CA ILE A 140 -6.86 -14.78 6.70
C ILE A 140 -6.08 -16.05 7.10
N LYS A 141 -6.18 -17.11 6.29
CA LYS A 141 -5.48 -18.38 6.49
C LYS A 141 -4.00 -18.30 6.11
N ASN A 142 -3.60 -17.36 5.25
CA ASN A 142 -2.23 -17.23 4.78
C ASN A 142 -1.30 -16.70 5.92
N PRO A 143 -0.38 -17.52 6.45
CA PRO A 143 0.47 -17.11 7.55
C PRO A 143 1.45 -16.00 7.17
N VAL A 144 1.96 -15.99 5.93
CA VAL A 144 2.88 -14.95 5.45
C VAL A 144 2.19 -13.59 5.46
N LEU A 145 1.02 -13.49 4.84
CA LEU A 145 0.26 -12.23 4.76
C LEU A 145 -0.20 -11.76 6.14
N LYS A 146 -0.71 -12.69 6.97
CA LYS A 146 -1.16 -12.38 8.33
C LYS A 146 -0.02 -11.90 9.23
N ASN A 147 1.12 -12.58 9.22
CA ASN A 147 2.26 -12.19 10.04
C ASN A 147 2.91 -10.91 9.53
N THR A 148 2.97 -10.72 8.21
CA THR A 148 3.46 -9.47 7.60
C THR A 148 2.61 -8.28 8.05
N ASP A 149 1.28 -8.36 7.92
CA ASP A 149 0.38 -7.30 8.39
C ASP A 149 0.56 -7.03 9.90
N LYS A 150 0.64 -8.09 10.72
CA LYS A 150 0.89 -7.96 12.16
C LYS A 150 2.21 -7.23 12.46
N ARG A 151 3.31 -7.64 11.84
CA ARG A 151 4.65 -7.05 12.07
C ARG A 151 4.74 -5.63 11.53
N LEU A 152 4.14 -5.36 10.38
CA LEU A 152 4.12 -4.04 9.77
C LEU A 152 3.38 -3.02 10.66
N ARG A 153 2.24 -3.41 11.25
CA ARG A 153 1.48 -2.56 12.20
C ARG A 153 2.25 -2.24 13.48
N LEU A 154 3.18 -3.09 13.89
CA LEU A 154 4.05 -2.83 15.04
C LEU A 154 5.23 -1.93 14.67
N ALA A 155 5.71 -2.03 13.43
CA ALA A 155 6.89 -1.31 12.95
C ALA A 155 6.57 0.10 12.39
N THR A 156 5.31 0.37 12.04
CA THR A 156 4.89 1.60 11.35
C THR A 156 3.74 2.28 12.08
N SER A 157 3.64 3.60 11.95
CA SER A 157 2.69 4.47 12.67
C SER A 157 1.23 4.34 12.22
N GLY A 158 0.89 3.30 11.46
CA GLY A 158 -0.50 2.90 11.22
C GLY A 158 -1.17 3.44 9.95
N ALA A 159 -0.50 3.46 8.80
CA ALA A 159 -1.13 3.88 7.54
C ALA A 159 -0.89 2.93 6.35
N ILE A 160 -1.06 1.62 6.52
CA ILE A 160 -1.31 0.73 5.37
C ILE A 160 -2.55 -0.13 5.66
N ALA A 161 -3.69 0.34 5.16
CA ALA A 161 -4.92 -0.43 5.16
C ALA A 161 -4.78 -1.57 4.14
N VAL A 162 -4.46 -2.78 4.60
CA VAL A 162 -4.68 -4.00 3.81
C VAL A 162 -6.18 -4.27 3.76
N ASN A 163 -6.96 -3.40 3.10
CA ASN A 163 -8.41 -3.51 3.25
C ASN A 163 -9.21 -3.05 2.04
N ARG A 164 -9.20 -3.90 1.00
CA ARG A 164 -10.39 -4.28 0.21
C ARG A 164 -10.18 -5.68 -0.36
N LEU A 165 -10.34 -6.70 0.49
CA LEU A 165 -10.42 -8.07 -0.02
C LEU A 165 -11.83 -8.31 -0.53
N ASN A 166 -11.96 -8.65 -1.81
CA ASN A 166 -13.26 -9.08 -2.36
C ASN A 166 -13.68 -10.37 -1.68
N ASN A 167 -14.98 -10.69 -1.70
CA ASN A 167 -15.51 -11.94 -1.12
C ASN A 167 -15.89 -12.93 -2.22
N GLU A 168 -15.02 -13.05 -3.21
CA GLU A 168 -15.21 -13.89 -4.38
C GLU A 168 -14.76 -15.32 -4.07
N SER A 169 -15.35 -16.28 -4.77
CA SER A 169 -14.90 -17.67 -4.68
C SER A 169 -13.55 -17.84 -5.37
N ILE A 170 -12.69 -18.73 -4.86
CA ILE A 170 -11.41 -19.03 -5.51
C ILE A 170 -11.61 -19.76 -6.84
N ILE A 171 -12.52 -20.75 -6.87
CA ILE A 171 -12.86 -21.54 -8.08
C ILE A 171 -14.31 -22.03 -8.12
N GLY A 172 -15.11 -21.74 -7.08
CA GLY A 172 -16.44 -22.33 -6.93
C GLY A 172 -17.40 -21.90 -8.02
N ASP A 173 -17.31 -20.66 -8.47
CA ASP A 173 -18.04 -20.14 -9.62
C ASP A 173 -17.64 -20.82 -10.93
N VAL A 174 -16.34 -21.05 -11.14
CA VAL A 174 -15.81 -21.77 -12.31
C VAL A 174 -16.32 -23.21 -12.34
N LEU A 175 -16.32 -23.91 -11.20
CA LEU A 175 -16.68 -25.34 -11.14
C LEU A 175 -18.18 -25.60 -11.09
N THR A 176 -18.96 -24.69 -10.51
CA THR A 176 -20.42 -24.89 -10.34
C THR A 176 -21.25 -24.12 -11.36
N GLY A 177 -20.64 -23.19 -12.10
CA GLY A 177 -21.33 -22.27 -13.01
C GLY A 177 -22.25 -21.28 -12.28
N LYS A 178 -22.17 -21.19 -10.94
CA LYS A 178 -23.00 -20.33 -10.10
C LYS A 178 -22.13 -19.55 -9.14
N LYS A 179 -22.49 -18.30 -8.88
CA LYS A 179 -21.82 -17.51 -7.85
C LYS A 179 -22.19 -18.08 -6.47
N ILE A 180 -21.18 -18.50 -5.70
CA ILE A 180 -21.31 -19.07 -4.35
C ILE A 180 -20.42 -18.33 -3.33
#